data_AF-A0A2W4KLY0-F1
#
_entry.id   AF-A0A2W4KLY0-F1
#
_cell.length_a   1.000
_cell.length_b   1.000
_cell.length_c   1.000
_cell.angle_alpha   90.00
_cell.angle_beta   90.00
_cell.angle_gamma   90.00
#
_symmetry.space_group_name_H-M   'P 1'
#
loop_
_entity.id
_entity.type
_entity.pdbx_description
1 polymer ?
#
loop_
_entity_poly.entity_id
_entity_poly.type
_entity_poly.pdbx_seq_one_letter_code
_entity_poly.pdbx_strand_id
1 'polypeptide(L)'
;MFNKTRNTIKNILENLSNGDKKINGFVPPIGYCLIKTFSKDKNIDISEFEFKPKVKNFLNSLNFYDENCETEVDKILPIRNIPTQEGKEVDLITNEFGDLIKKFLGSGKEKLASNMIKMIGELLNNIAHHSGEIDKNNHNQAFIYDNYQSGQYFDKSNLIQIAIVDAGIGIFSSVRKKDKNIKTAKEAIKKAFEPHFTGGTILNSNGISNAGLGLTVTLEIIKKLKGDMFVGTKDYLYSYHGKKGEEMYEKIPTWK
;
A
#
# COMPACT_ATOMS: atom_id res chain seq x y z
N MET A 1 -10.06 -11.98 11.00
CA MET A 1 -8.87 -11.31 10.44
C MET A 1 -9.03 -9.80 10.49
N PHE A 2 -10.08 -9.25 9.89
CA PHE A 2 -10.43 -7.82 9.90
C PHE A 2 -10.04 -7.03 11.18
N ASN A 3 -10.68 -7.30 12.32
CA ASN A 3 -10.41 -6.57 13.57
C ASN A 3 -8.95 -6.67 14.02
N LYS A 4 -8.31 -7.82 13.81
CA LYS A 4 -6.90 -8.03 14.15
C LYS A 4 -6.01 -7.15 13.28
N THR A 5 -6.20 -7.17 11.95
CA THR A 5 -5.44 -6.33 11.00
C THR A 5 -5.64 -4.85 11.29
N ARG A 6 -6.90 -4.43 11.49
CA ARG A 6 -7.25 -3.06 11.86
C ARG A 6 -6.54 -2.59 13.12
N ASN A 7 -6.61 -3.37 14.20
CA ASN A 7 -5.96 -3.03 15.46
C ASN A 7 -4.44 -3.05 15.33
N THR A 8 -3.87 -3.98 14.54
CA THR A 8 -2.44 -3.97 14.23
C THR A 8 -2.02 -2.66 13.56
N ILE A 9 -2.73 -2.21 12.53
CA ILE A 9 -2.43 -0.94 11.84
C ILE A 9 -2.43 0.21 12.84
N LYS A 10 -3.51 0.32 13.64
CA LYS A 10 -3.65 1.40 14.63
C LYS A 10 -2.53 1.39 15.65
N ASN A 11 -2.27 0.24 16.28
CA ASN A 11 -1.24 0.12 17.31
C ASN A 11 0.16 0.46 16.76
N ILE A 12 0.46 0.07 15.52
CA ILE A 12 1.75 0.41 14.90
C ILE A 12 1.85 1.90 14.66
N LEU A 13 0.82 2.53 14.09
CA LEU A 13 0.81 3.96 13.86
C LEU A 13 0.90 4.76 15.17
N GLU A 14 0.22 4.30 16.23
CA GLU A 14 0.28 4.88 17.58
C GLU A 14 1.71 4.80 18.14
N ASN A 15 2.30 3.60 18.14
CA ASN A 15 3.69 3.42 18.59
C ASN A 15 4.67 4.30 17.80
N LEU A 16 4.59 4.28 16.47
CA LEU A 16 5.47 5.09 15.62
C LEU A 16 5.30 6.60 15.88
N SER A 17 4.05 7.06 16.08
CA SER A 17 3.77 8.47 16.40
C SER A 17 4.31 8.91 17.77
N ASN A 18 4.42 7.98 18.72
CA ASN A 18 5.01 8.22 20.03
C ASN A 18 6.54 8.10 20.03
N GLY A 19 7.15 7.74 18.89
CA GLY A 19 8.58 7.46 18.79
C GLY A 19 8.99 6.11 19.39
N ASP A 20 8.03 5.21 19.65
CA ASP A 20 8.31 3.88 20.17
C ASP A 20 9.00 3.02 19.10
N LYS A 21 10.24 2.64 19.38
CA LYS A 21 11.04 1.77 18.50
C LYS A 21 10.92 0.29 18.86
N LYS A 22 10.19 -0.03 19.94
CA LYS A 22 10.01 -1.41 20.41
C LYS A 22 8.74 -2.03 19.84
N ILE A 23 8.91 -3.03 18.98
CA ILE A 23 7.79 -3.75 18.37
C ILE A 23 7.52 -5.03 19.14
N ASN A 24 6.45 -5.00 19.94
CA ASN A 24 6.06 -6.12 20.78
C ASN A 24 5.37 -7.23 19.97
N GLY A 25 6.13 -8.29 19.65
CA GLY A 25 5.60 -9.51 19.06
C GLY A 25 5.67 -9.55 17.54
N PHE A 26 4.94 -10.49 16.95
CA PHE A 26 4.89 -10.65 15.50
C PHE A 26 3.88 -9.67 14.90
N VAL A 27 4.33 -8.95 13.88
CA VAL A 27 3.51 -8.05 13.09
C VAL A 27 3.32 -8.69 11.69
N PRO A 28 2.12 -8.63 11.08
CA PRO A 28 1.92 -9.05 9.70
C PRO A 28 2.66 -8.12 8.71
N PRO A 29 2.90 -8.56 7.46
CA PRO A 29 3.65 -7.79 6.46
C PRO A 29 3.26 -6.32 6.33
N ILE A 30 1.95 -6.01 6.40
CA ILE A 30 1.45 -4.63 6.39
C ILE A 30 2.12 -3.73 7.43
N GLY A 31 2.37 -4.24 8.62
CA GLY A 31 2.99 -3.46 9.67
C GLY A 31 4.49 -3.27 9.46
N TYR A 32 5.17 -4.23 8.85
CA TYR A 32 6.57 -4.05 8.46
C TYR A 32 6.71 -3.05 7.31
N CYS A 33 5.81 -3.06 6.33
CA CYS A 33 5.74 -2.00 5.31
C CYS A 33 5.57 -0.63 5.97
N LEU A 34 4.62 -0.48 6.91
CA LEU A 34 4.42 0.77 7.65
C LEU A 34 5.69 1.23 8.39
N ILE A 35 6.37 0.32 9.12
CA ILE A 35 7.60 0.65 9.84
C ILE A 35 8.71 1.09 8.87
N LYS A 36 8.88 0.38 7.75
CA LYS A 36 9.93 0.71 6.76
C LYS A 36 9.66 2.05 6.09
N THR A 37 8.41 2.28 5.65
CA THR A 37 7.98 3.59 5.11
C THR A 37 8.19 4.72 6.12
N PHE A 38 7.82 4.52 7.39
CA PHE A 38 8.04 5.52 8.44
C PHE A 38 9.51 5.84 8.65
N SER A 39 10.33 4.80 8.79
CA SER A 39 11.75 4.94 9.06
C SER A 39 12.40 5.75 7.96
N LYS A 40 12.02 5.47 6.72
CA LYS A 40 12.49 6.20 5.56
C LYS A 40 11.99 7.64 5.51
N ASP A 41 10.70 7.90 5.74
CA ASP A 41 10.13 9.25 5.83
C ASP A 41 10.78 10.12 6.92
N LYS A 42 11.16 9.50 8.03
CA LYS A 42 11.80 10.17 9.17
C LYS A 42 13.32 10.12 9.16
N ASN A 43 13.94 9.51 8.15
CA ASN A 43 15.38 9.27 8.09
C ASN A 43 15.92 8.59 9.37
N ILE A 44 15.18 7.60 9.88
CA ILE A 44 15.55 6.75 11.01
C ILE A 44 16.18 5.47 10.46
N ASP A 45 17.28 5.02 11.06
CA ASP A 45 17.84 3.71 10.72
C ASP A 45 16.91 2.61 11.22
N ILE A 46 16.49 1.72 10.31
CA ILE A 46 15.61 0.59 10.62
C ILE A 46 16.22 -0.35 11.68
N SER A 47 17.54 -0.36 11.83
CA SER A 47 18.27 -1.14 12.84
C SER A 47 17.99 -0.65 14.27
N GLU A 48 17.50 0.58 14.44
CA GLU A 48 17.11 1.15 15.73
C GLU A 48 15.81 0.55 16.28
N PHE A 49 15.04 -0.18 15.45
CA PHE A 49 13.84 -0.87 15.89
C PHE A 49 14.17 -2.20 16.60
N GLU A 50 13.63 -2.36 17.80
CA GLU A 50 13.80 -3.57 18.60
C GLU A 50 12.72 -4.61 18.28
N PHE A 51 13.17 -5.76 17.76
CA PHE A 51 12.33 -6.93 17.52
C PHE A 51 12.78 -8.11 18.39
N LYS A 52 11.82 -8.94 18.81
CA LYS A 52 12.14 -10.22 19.46
C LYS A 52 13.01 -11.08 18.54
N PRO A 53 13.96 -11.91 19.05
CA PRO A 53 14.88 -12.68 18.20
C PRO A 53 14.22 -13.52 17.10
N LYS A 54 13.11 -14.21 17.43
CA LYS A 54 12.33 -14.98 16.45
C LYS A 54 11.76 -14.13 15.31
N VAL A 55 11.38 -12.89 15.61
CA VAL A 55 10.87 -11.93 14.63
C VAL A 55 12.00 -11.40 13.76
N LYS A 56 13.18 -11.12 14.35
CA LYS A 56 14.36 -10.68 13.58
C LYS A 56 14.78 -11.71 12.53
N ASN A 57 14.82 -13.00 12.88
CA ASN A 57 15.13 -14.06 11.93
C ASN A 57 14.11 -14.13 10.78
N PHE A 58 12.83 -13.97 11.10
CA PHE A 58 11.78 -13.88 10.08
C PHE A 58 11.96 -12.65 9.18
N LEU A 59 12.24 -11.48 9.74
CA LEU A 59 12.47 -10.26 8.99
C LEU A 59 13.68 -10.35 8.04
N ASN A 60 14.74 -11.04 8.48
CA ASN A 60 15.88 -11.34 7.61
C ASN A 60 15.46 -12.18 6.40
N SER A 61 14.55 -13.15 6.57
CA SER A 61 14.03 -13.94 5.44
C SER A 61 13.12 -13.14 4.49
N LEU A 62 12.74 -11.91 4.85
CA LEU A 62 11.87 -11.04 4.05
C LEU A 62 12.60 -9.83 3.44
N ASN A 63 13.93 -9.77 3.54
CA ASN A 63 14.72 -8.62 3.09
C ASN A 63 14.28 -7.31 3.73
N PHE A 64 13.89 -7.39 5.01
CA PHE A 64 13.46 -6.21 5.74
C PHE A 64 14.62 -5.20 5.90
N TYR A 65 15.83 -5.69 6.17
CA TYR A 65 17.02 -4.87 6.46
C TYR A 65 17.93 -4.62 5.25
N ASP A 66 17.82 -5.42 4.18
CA ASP A 66 18.66 -5.32 2.98
C ASP A 66 17.77 -5.24 1.74
N GLU A 67 17.76 -4.09 1.08
CA GLU A 67 16.94 -3.85 -0.12
C GLU A 67 17.49 -4.53 -1.37
N ASN A 68 18.75 -4.99 -1.37
CA ASN A 68 19.43 -5.59 -2.52
C ASN A 68 19.44 -7.12 -2.49
N CYS A 69 19.01 -7.73 -1.39
CA CYS A 69 18.94 -9.17 -1.29
C CYS A 69 17.71 -9.68 -2.08
N GLU A 70 17.88 -10.76 -2.84
CA GLU A 70 16.76 -11.52 -3.41
C GLU A 70 16.45 -12.68 -2.47
N THR A 71 15.20 -12.78 -2.01
CA THR A 71 14.74 -13.97 -1.27
C THR A 71 13.61 -14.63 -2.01
N GLU A 72 13.78 -15.92 -2.29
CA GLU A 72 12.69 -16.79 -2.70
C GLU A 72 11.98 -17.32 -1.46
N VAL A 73 10.86 -16.70 -1.09
CA VAL A 73 9.97 -17.26 -0.07
C VAL A 73 8.67 -17.67 -0.73
N ASP A 74 8.40 -18.98 -0.68
CA ASP A 74 7.33 -19.66 -1.42
C ASP A 74 5.91 -19.08 -1.25
N LYS A 75 5.68 -18.30 -0.20
CA LYS A 75 4.38 -17.76 0.26
C LYS A 75 4.40 -16.30 0.66
N ILE A 76 5.54 -15.61 0.51
CA ILE A 76 5.71 -14.23 0.93
C ILE A 76 6.43 -13.47 -0.17
N LEU A 77 5.82 -12.38 -0.61
CA LEU A 77 6.53 -11.38 -1.40
C LEU A 77 7.34 -10.51 -0.45
N PRO A 78 8.67 -10.46 -0.62
CA PRO A 78 9.54 -9.69 0.25
C PRO A 78 9.20 -8.20 0.21
N ILE A 79 9.68 -7.47 1.22
CA ILE A 79 9.40 -6.04 1.32
C ILE A 79 10.34 -5.28 0.41
N ARG A 80 9.83 -4.84 -0.75
CA ARG A 80 10.62 -4.17 -1.78
C ARG A 80 10.32 -2.68 -1.86
N ASN A 81 11.35 -1.90 -2.15
CA ASN A 81 11.23 -0.52 -2.62
C ASN A 81 11.02 -0.53 -4.15
N ILE A 82 10.22 0.39 -4.69
CA ILE A 82 10.11 0.62 -6.14
C ILE A 82 10.71 2.00 -6.43
N PRO A 83 12.01 2.08 -6.73
CA PRO A 83 12.72 3.35 -6.70
C PRO A 83 12.35 4.31 -7.83
N THR A 84 11.58 3.94 -8.86
CA THR A 84 11.45 4.83 -10.04
C THR A 84 10.09 4.83 -10.77
N GLN A 85 9.92 5.87 -11.61
CA GLN A 85 8.83 6.08 -12.56
C GLN A 85 8.89 5.13 -13.78
N GLU A 86 9.78 4.14 -13.80
CA GLU A 86 9.92 3.25 -14.95
C GLU A 86 8.83 2.17 -14.91
N GLY A 87 7.90 2.21 -15.87
CA GLY A 87 6.82 1.22 -15.98
C GLY A 87 7.30 -0.25 -15.97
N LYS A 88 8.57 -0.51 -16.33
CA LYS A 88 9.18 -1.84 -16.26
C LYS A 88 9.24 -2.41 -14.85
N GLU A 89 9.50 -1.61 -13.82
CA GLU A 89 9.54 -2.08 -12.42
C GLU A 89 8.14 -2.41 -11.92
N VAL A 90 7.15 -1.55 -12.24
CA VAL A 90 5.74 -1.78 -11.89
C VAL A 90 5.22 -3.05 -12.56
N ASP A 91 5.53 -3.28 -13.83
CA ASP A 91 5.14 -4.48 -14.56
C ASP A 91 5.78 -5.74 -13.96
N LEU A 92 7.08 -5.71 -13.66
CA LEU A 92 7.80 -6.83 -13.04
C LEU A 92 7.13 -7.25 -11.73
N ILE A 93 6.89 -6.28 -10.86
CA ILE A 93 6.25 -6.50 -9.56
C ILE A 93 4.82 -7.00 -9.71
N THR A 94 4.06 -6.41 -10.62
CA THR A 94 2.68 -6.81 -10.91
C THR A 94 2.64 -8.26 -11.38
N ASN A 95 3.63 -8.69 -12.17
CA ASN A 95 3.78 -10.08 -12.60
C ASN A 95 4.13 -11.01 -11.43
N GLU A 96 5.05 -10.63 -10.54
CA GLU A 96 5.38 -11.43 -9.34
C GLU A 96 4.17 -11.60 -8.41
N PHE A 97 3.42 -10.52 -8.15
CA PHE A 97 2.13 -10.61 -7.46
C PHE A 97 1.15 -11.51 -8.21
N GLY A 98 1.16 -11.45 -9.54
CA GLY A 98 0.32 -12.30 -10.37
C GLY A 98 0.63 -13.77 -10.26
N ASP A 99 1.89 -14.15 -10.27
CA ASP A 99 2.30 -15.55 -10.13
C ASP A 99 1.98 -16.07 -8.73
N LEU A 100 2.18 -15.22 -7.72
CA LEU A 100 1.78 -15.49 -6.35
C LEU A 100 0.25 -15.72 -6.24
N ILE A 101 -0.55 -14.81 -6.81
CA ILE A 101 -2.02 -14.92 -6.83
C ILE A 101 -2.48 -16.17 -7.59
N LYS A 102 -1.90 -16.47 -8.75
CA LYS A 102 -2.23 -17.68 -9.52
C LYS A 102 -1.92 -18.95 -8.72
N LYS A 103 -0.74 -19.02 -8.10
CA LYS A 103 -0.33 -20.15 -7.25
C LYS A 103 -1.32 -20.38 -6.11
N PHE A 104 -1.83 -19.31 -5.51
CA PHE A 104 -2.78 -19.40 -4.39
C PHE A 104 -4.21 -19.73 -4.82
N LEU A 105 -4.67 -19.14 -5.92
CA LEU A 105 -6.03 -19.36 -6.39
C LEU A 105 -6.23 -20.76 -6.98
N GLY A 106 -5.15 -21.37 -7.50
CA GLY A 106 -5.18 -22.63 -8.23
C GLY A 106 -5.76 -22.48 -9.64
N SER A 107 -5.91 -23.59 -10.35
CA SER A 107 -6.54 -23.62 -11.68
C SER A 107 -8.03 -23.30 -11.61
N GLY A 108 -8.58 -22.72 -12.69
CA GLY A 108 -10.01 -22.41 -12.84
C GLY A 108 -10.45 -21.05 -12.27
N LYS A 109 -9.50 -20.19 -11.86
CA LYS A 109 -9.75 -18.85 -11.32
C LYS A 109 -8.97 -17.76 -12.05
N GLU A 110 -8.64 -17.98 -13.31
CA GLU A 110 -7.79 -17.13 -14.14
C GLU A 110 -8.36 -15.70 -14.26
N LYS A 111 -9.69 -15.59 -14.42
CA LYS A 111 -10.37 -14.29 -14.47
C LYS A 111 -10.26 -13.52 -13.15
N LEU A 112 -10.36 -14.22 -12.02
CA LEU A 112 -10.20 -13.61 -10.70
C LEU A 112 -8.76 -13.16 -10.49
N ALA A 113 -7.79 -14.02 -10.80
CA ALA A 113 -6.37 -13.69 -10.75
C ALA A 113 -6.07 -12.44 -11.59
N SER A 114 -6.54 -12.41 -12.85
CA SER A 114 -6.38 -11.26 -13.75
C SER A 114 -6.96 -9.97 -13.18
N ASN A 115 -8.13 -10.02 -12.55
CA ASN A 115 -8.74 -8.83 -11.93
C ASN A 115 -7.91 -8.32 -10.73
N MET A 116 -7.39 -9.23 -9.89
CA MET A 116 -6.53 -8.85 -8.76
C MET A 116 -5.19 -8.28 -9.22
N ILE A 117 -4.60 -8.85 -10.28
CA ILE A 117 -3.35 -8.35 -10.88
C ILE A 117 -3.55 -6.94 -11.42
N LYS A 118 -4.62 -6.70 -12.18
CA LYS A 118 -4.98 -5.36 -12.68
C LYS A 118 -5.15 -4.37 -11.53
N MET A 119 -5.85 -4.77 -10.47
CA MET A 119 -6.04 -3.93 -9.28
C MET A 119 -4.70 -3.52 -8.64
N ILE A 120 -3.75 -4.45 -8.50
CA ILE A 120 -2.42 -4.16 -7.95
C ILE A 120 -1.65 -3.22 -8.87
N GLY A 121 -1.61 -3.49 -10.18
CA GLY A 121 -0.96 -2.62 -11.15
C GLY A 121 -1.50 -1.19 -11.10
N GLU A 122 -2.83 -1.02 -10.98
CA GLU A 122 -3.45 0.30 -10.81
C GLU A 122 -3.03 1.00 -9.50
N LEU A 123 -2.92 0.28 -8.39
CA LEU A 123 -2.46 0.85 -7.12
C LEU A 123 -0.99 1.28 -7.19
N LEU A 124 -0.13 0.49 -7.84
CA LEU A 124 1.27 0.82 -8.03
C LEU A 124 1.47 1.99 -9.01
N ASN A 125 0.70 2.02 -10.10
CA ASN A 125 0.67 3.17 -11.01
C ASN A 125 0.19 4.44 -10.31
N ASN A 126 -0.77 4.35 -9.40
CA ASN A 126 -1.20 5.51 -8.60
C ASN A 126 -0.04 6.07 -7.76
N ILE A 127 0.80 5.22 -7.18
CA ILE A 127 2.00 5.69 -6.47
C ILE A 127 2.94 6.39 -7.46
N ALA A 128 3.24 5.74 -8.58
CA ALA A 128 4.18 6.29 -9.55
C ALA A 128 3.76 7.67 -10.10
N HIS A 129 2.44 7.87 -10.30
CA HIS A 129 1.90 9.10 -10.89
C HIS A 129 1.46 10.17 -9.88
N HIS A 130 1.12 9.79 -8.64
CA HIS A 130 0.47 10.70 -7.70
C HIS A 130 1.19 10.85 -6.36
N SER A 131 2.11 9.97 -6.01
CA SER A 131 2.84 10.07 -4.74
C SER A 131 4.00 11.06 -4.79
N GLY A 132 4.50 11.41 -5.98
CA GLY A 132 5.67 12.27 -6.10
C GLY A 132 5.46 13.74 -5.73
N GLU A 133 6.49 14.35 -5.14
CA GLU A 133 6.63 15.81 -5.03
C GLU A 133 7.45 16.33 -6.20
N ILE A 134 7.09 17.50 -6.70
CA ILE A 134 7.90 18.22 -7.68
C ILE A 134 9.20 18.62 -6.98
N ASP A 135 10.34 18.29 -7.58
CA ASP A 135 11.64 18.73 -7.08
C ASP A 135 11.65 20.26 -6.99
N LYS A 136 12.00 20.76 -5.80
CA LYS A 136 12.13 22.20 -5.55
C LYS A 136 13.27 22.82 -6.34
N ASN A 137 14.28 22.03 -6.70
CA ASN A 137 15.44 22.46 -7.47
C ASN A 137 15.31 22.19 -8.98
N ASN A 138 14.35 21.34 -9.38
CA ASN A 138 14.07 21.03 -10.78
C ASN A 138 12.56 20.79 -10.99
N HIS A 139 11.82 21.85 -11.29
CA HIS A 139 10.36 21.76 -11.45
C HIS A 139 9.87 20.82 -12.57
N ASN A 140 10.78 20.28 -13.40
CA ASN A 140 10.48 19.29 -14.43
C ASN A 140 10.68 17.84 -13.95
N GLN A 141 11.11 17.60 -12.71
CA GLN A 141 11.26 16.27 -12.12
C GLN A 141 10.32 16.13 -10.92
N ALA A 142 9.60 15.01 -10.85
CA ALA A 142 8.86 14.61 -9.67
C ALA A 142 9.59 13.43 -9.02
N PHE A 143 9.98 13.56 -7.75
CA PHE A 143 10.57 12.46 -6.99
C PHE A 143 9.45 11.60 -6.42
N ILE A 144 9.38 10.33 -6.83
CA ILE A 144 8.57 9.34 -6.12
C ILE A 144 9.27 9.03 -4.80
N TYR A 145 8.51 9.10 -3.72
CA TYR A 145 8.99 8.72 -2.40
C TYR A 145 9.05 7.20 -2.26
N ASP A 146 9.95 6.76 -1.40
CA ASP A 146 10.09 5.36 -1.01
C ASP A 146 8.73 4.72 -0.75
N ASN A 147 8.49 3.65 -1.49
CA ASN A 147 7.24 2.92 -1.44
C ASN A 147 7.55 1.45 -1.21
N TYR A 148 6.89 0.90 -0.21
CA TYR A 148 7.11 -0.44 0.25
C TYR A 148 5.86 -1.27 0.07
N GLN A 149 6.05 -2.43 -0.50
CA GLN A 149 4.99 -3.38 -0.75
C GLN A 149 5.38 -4.75 -0.23
N SER A 150 4.38 -5.54 0.12
CA SER A 150 4.56 -6.94 0.48
C SER A 150 3.25 -7.69 0.33
N GLY A 151 3.35 -9.00 0.17
CA GLY A 151 2.23 -9.90 0.07
C GLY A 151 2.50 -11.16 0.87
N GLN A 152 1.48 -11.74 1.49
CA GLN A 152 1.61 -13.03 2.16
C GLN A 152 0.34 -13.84 1.99
N TYR A 153 0.51 -15.14 1.78
CA TYR A 153 -0.56 -16.10 1.86
C TYR A 153 -0.51 -16.95 3.10
N PHE A 154 -1.70 -17.16 3.64
CA PHE A 154 -1.93 -17.93 4.83
C PHE A 154 -2.79 -19.14 4.47
N ASP A 155 -2.15 -20.28 4.17
CA ASP A 155 -2.84 -21.49 3.66
C ASP A 155 -3.97 -21.93 4.59
N LYS A 156 -3.70 -21.94 5.91
CA LYS A 156 -4.66 -22.38 6.93
C LYS A 156 -5.95 -21.57 6.93
N SER A 157 -5.89 -20.30 6.51
CA SER A 157 -7.04 -19.41 6.43
C SER A 157 -7.49 -19.10 5.01
N ASN A 158 -6.81 -19.67 4.00
CA ASN A 158 -7.03 -19.37 2.57
C ASN A 158 -7.17 -17.86 2.32
N LEU A 159 -6.18 -17.10 2.80
CA LEU A 159 -6.20 -15.65 2.82
C LEU A 159 -4.93 -15.12 2.17
N ILE A 160 -5.09 -14.17 1.25
CA ILE A 160 -3.99 -13.36 0.73
C ILE A 160 -4.08 -11.98 1.41
N GLN A 161 -2.98 -11.54 1.99
CA GLN A 161 -2.80 -10.18 2.47
C GLN A 161 -1.82 -9.46 1.55
N ILE A 162 -2.20 -8.26 1.11
CA ILE A 162 -1.36 -7.38 0.29
C ILE A 162 -1.27 -6.05 1.02
N ALA A 163 -0.06 -5.50 1.09
CA ALA A 163 0.22 -4.20 1.63
C ALA A 163 0.99 -3.40 0.59
N ILE A 164 0.57 -2.16 0.40
CA ILE A 164 1.20 -1.17 -0.48
C ILE A 164 1.20 0.12 0.33
N VAL A 165 2.37 0.68 0.61
CA VAL A 165 2.54 1.85 1.49
C VAL A 165 3.60 2.76 0.89
N ASP A 166 3.26 4.01 0.61
CA ASP A 166 4.22 5.02 0.13
C ASP A 166 4.44 6.15 1.14
N ALA A 167 5.62 6.78 1.09
CA ALA A 167 5.95 7.99 1.85
C ALA A 167 5.65 9.28 1.06
N GLY A 168 4.72 9.22 0.10
CA GLY A 168 4.40 10.32 -0.80
C GLY A 168 3.60 11.46 -0.19
N ILE A 169 3.07 12.32 -1.06
CA ILE A 169 2.20 13.45 -0.66
C ILE A 169 0.88 13.01 0.01
N GLY A 170 0.52 11.73 -0.13
CA GLY A 170 -0.71 11.14 0.38
C GLY A 170 -1.98 11.51 -0.42
N ILE A 171 -3.04 10.72 -0.19
CA ILE A 171 -4.35 10.90 -0.84
C ILE A 171 -4.92 12.28 -0.52
N PHE A 172 -4.79 12.76 0.73
CA PHE A 172 -5.31 14.07 1.13
C PHE A 172 -4.75 15.22 0.28
N SER A 173 -3.43 15.27 0.12
CA SER A 173 -2.79 16.32 -0.67
C SER A 173 -3.07 16.16 -2.16
N SER A 174 -3.03 14.92 -2.68
CA SER A 174 -3.35 14.62 -4.09
C SER A 174 -4.76 15.08 -4.47
N VAL A 175 -5.76 14.73 -3.66
CA VAL A 175 -7.15 15.14 -3.84
C VAL A 175 -7.29 16.66 -3.78
N ARG A 176 -6.63 17.32 -2.80
CA ARG A 176 -6.65 18.79 -2.66
C ARG A 176 -5.93 19.55 -3.77
N LYS A 177 -5.06 18.91 -4.55
CA LYS A 177 -4.51 19.53 -5.76
C LYS A 177 -5.63 19.78 -6.78
N LYS A 178 -6.61 18.87 -6.87
CA LYS A 178 -7.76 18.96 -7.79
C LYS A 178 -8.96 19.70 -7.22
N ASP A 179 -9.28 19.48 -5.94
CA ASP A 179 -10.42 20.11 -5.28
C ASP A 179 -9.99 20.82 -3.98
N LYS A 180 -9.89 22.16 -4.04
CA LYS A 180 -9.46 23.01 -2.90
C LYS A 180 -10.51 23.08 -1.79
N ASN A 181 -11.73 22.61 -2.02
CA ASN A 181 -12.80 22.61 -1.03
C ASN A 181 -12.67 21.48 -0.02
N ILE A 182 -11.94 20.41 -0.34
CA ILE A 182 -11.68 19.30 0.58
C ILE A 182 -10.85 19.81 1.78
N LYS A 183 -11.40 19.65 2.99
CA LYS A 183 -10.80 20.16 4.24
C LYS A 183 -10.25 19.05 5.13
N THR A 184 -10.80 17.84 5.04
CA THR A 184 -10.41 16.73 5.92
C THR A 184 -9.86 15.52 5.16
N ALA A 185 -9.01 14.71 5.81
CA ALA A 185 -8.52 13.46 5.24
C ALA A 185 -9.65 12.46 4.98
N LYS A 186 -10.65 12.43 5.86
CA LYS A 186 -11.89 11.66 5.67
C LYS A 186 -12.63 12.02 4.38
N GLU A 187 -12.82 13.32 4.10
CA GLU A 187 -13.41 13.79 2.85
C GLU A 187 -12.56 13.40 1.65
N ALA A 188 -11.24 13.53 1.75
CA ALA A 188 -10.35 13.14 0.67
C ALA A 188 -10.43 11.65 0.33
N ILE A 189 -10.47 10.76 1.33
CA ILE A 189 -10.65 9.32 1.09
C ILE A 189 -11.98 9.05 0.38
N LYS A 190 -13.08 9.65 0.86
CA LYS A 190 -14.39 9.52 0.21
C LYS A 190 -14.34 9.97 -1.26
N LYS A 191 -13.73 11.13 -1.50
CA LYS A 191 -13.59 11.71 -2.84
C LYS A 191 -12.72 10.84 -3.75
N ALA A 192 -11.66 10.23 -3.23
CA ALA A 192 -10.79 9.33 -3.97
C ALA A 192 -11.47 8.02 -4.41
N PHE A 193 -12.56 7.62 -3.75
CA PHE A 193 -13.40 6.51 -4.19
C PHE A 193 -14.45 6.91 -5.23
N GLU A 194 -14.65 8.19 -5.51
CA GLU A 194 -15.58 8.60 -6.56
C GLU A 194 -15.02 8.28 -7.95
N PRO A 195 -15.82 7.69 -8.84
CA PRO A 195 -15.38 7.38 -10.18
C PRO A 195 -14.95 8.65 -10.92
N HIS A 196 -13.87 8.54 -11.69
CA HIS A 196 -13.31 9.60 -12.53
C HIS A 196 -12.70 10.80 -11.78
N PHE A 197 -12.65 10.78 -10.44
CA PHE A 197 -12.09 11.90 -9.68
C PHE A 197 -10.56 12.00 -9.83
N THR A 198 -9.86 10.88 -9.69
CA THR A 198 -8.39 10.85 -9.76
C THR A 198 -7.85 10.88 -11.19
N GLY A 199 -8.71 10.96 -12.21
CA GLY A 199 -8.31 10.95 -13.62
C GLY A 199 -7.45 12.15 -14.02
N GLY A 200 -6.32 11.91 -14.66
CA GLY A 200 -5.41 12.97 -15.09
C GLY A 200 -5.97 13.74 -16.29
N THR A 201 -5.86 15.06 -16.26
CA THR A 201 -6.06 15.97 -17.40
C THR A 201 -4.84 16.00 -18.34
N ILE A 202 -3.72 15.38 -17.96
CA ILE A 202 -2.48 15.42 -18.72
C ILE A 202 -2.35 14.13 -19.52
N LEU A 203 -2.53 14.27 -20.83
CA LEU A 203 -2.15 13.32 -21.85
C LEU A 203 -0.64 13.09 -21.74
N ASN A 204 -0.22 11.88 -21.38
CA ASN A 204 1.11 11.43 -21.78
C ASN A 204 1.20 11.55 -23.31
N SER A 205 2.39 11.77 -23.87
CA SER A 205 2.63 11.88 -25.32
C SER A 205 2.11 10.70 -26.17
N ASN A 206 1.69 9.61 -25.51
CA ASN A 206 1.09 8.41 -26.11
C ASN A 206 -0.45 8.32 -25.92
N GLY A 207 -1.13 9.35 -25.42
CA GLY A 207 -2.59 9.48 -25.46
C GLY A 207 -3.41 8.64 -24.46
N ILE A 208 -2.79 7.90 -23.54
CA ILE A 208 -3.50 7.09 -22.54
C ILE A 208 -3.49 7.84 -21.20
N SER A 209 -4.64 8.39 -20.80
CA SER A 209 -4.82 8.92 -19.44
C SER A 209 -5.49 7.87 -18.56
N ASN A 210 -5.05 7.77 -17.29
CA ASN A 210 -5.72 6.93 -16.30
C ASN A 210 -7.12 7.50 -16.08
N ALA A 211 -8.16 6.70 -16.29
CA ALA A 211 -9.56 7.13 -16.27
C ALA A 211 -10.07 7.60 -14.89
N GLY A 212 -9.21 7.64 -13.87
CA GLY A 212 -9.58 8.04 -12.51
C GLY A 212 -10.40 6.99 -11.78
N LEU A 213 -10.20 5.72 -12.11
CA LEU A 213 -11.02 4.60 -11.64
C LEU A 213 -10.28 3.66 -10.67
N GLY A 214 -8.99 3.85 -10.44
CA GLY A 214 -8.13 2.89 -9.73
C GLY A 214 -8.69 2.46 -8.36
N LEU A 215 -8.89 3.42 -7.43
CA LEU A 215 -9.40 3.11 -6.08
C LEU A 215 -10.88 2.70 -6.09
N THR A 216 -11.71 3.30 -6.96
CA THR A 216 -13.12 2.93 -7.10
C THR A 216 -13.27 1.47 -7.54
N VAL A 217 -12.58 1.07 -8.61
CA VAL A 217 -12.61 -0.29 -9.14
C VAL A 217 -12.01 -1.28 -8.15
N THR A 218 -10.92 -0.90 -7.48
CA THR A 218 -10.32 -1.68 -6.38
C THR A 218 -11.36 -2.02 -5.31
N LEU A 219 -12.07 -1.01 -4.80
CA LEU A 219 -13.09 -1.20 -3.78
C LEU A 219 -14.24 -2.11 -4.27
N GLU A 220 -14.71 -1.92 -5.51
CA GLU A 220 -15.77 -2.75 -6.09
C GLU A 220 -15.35 -4.21 -6.30
N ILE A 221 -14.09 -4.45 -6.66
CA ILE A 221 -13.53 -5.81 -6.70
C ILE A 221 -13.53 -6.41 -5.29
N ILE A 222 -13.02 -5.69 -4.30
CA ILE A 222 -12.97 -6.18 -2.91
C ILE A 222 -14.37 -6.50 -2.38
N LYS A 223 -15.37 -5.64 -2.64
CA LYS A 223 -16.78 -5.90 -2.32
C LYS A 223 -17.28 -7.20 -2.93
N LYS A 224 -17.05 -7.41 -4.23
CA LYS A 224 -17.45 -8.65 -4.94
C LYS A 224 -16.79 -9.89 -4.36
N LEU A 225 -15.54 -9.77 -3.92
CA LEU A 225 -14.78 -10.87 -3.31
C LEU A 225 -15.09 -11.07 -1.83
N LYS A 226 -15.94 -10.22 -1.23
CA LYS A 226 -16.19 -10.17 0.23
C LYS A 226 -14.87 -10.05 1.01
N GLY A 227 -13.89 -9.36 0.43
CA GLY A 227 -12.59 -9.11 1.02
C GLY A 227 -12.60 -7.91 1.96
N ASP A 228 -11.53 -7.76 2.71
CA ASP A 228 -11.34 -6.61 3.60
C ASP A 228 -10.39 -5.60 2.94
N MET A 229 -10.66 -4.29 3.07
CA MET A 229 -9.79 -3.22 2.55
C MET A 229 -9.51 -2.18 3.63
N PHE A 230 -8.28 -1.67 3.64
CA PHE A 230 -7.82 -0.62 4.54
C PHE A 230 -7.11 0.46 3.72
N VAL A 231 -7.49 1.72 3.92
CA VAL A 231 -6.84 2.87 3.26
C VAL A 231 -6.57 3.94 4.30
N GLY A 232 -5.30 4.26 4.51
CA GLY A 232 -4.85 5.30 5.42
C GLY A 232 -4.27 6.49 4.68
N THR A 233 -4.56 7.71 5.14
CA THR A 233 -3.82 8.92 4.76
C THR A 233 -3.97 9.93 5.88
N LYS A 234 -2.89 10.66 6.16
CA LYS A 234 -2.88 11.67 7.20
C LYS A 234 -3.36 11.14 8.56
N ASP A 235 -4.46 11.68 9.08
CA ASP A 235 -5.04 11.38 10.38
C ASP A 235 -6.29 10.49 10.29
N TYR A 236 -6.53 9.82 9.16
CA TYR A 236 -7.69 8.95 8.97
C TYR A 236 -7.37 7.59 8.34
N LEU A 237 -8.07 6.58 8.84
CA LEU A 237 -8.13 5.22 8.32
C LEU A 237 -9.57 4.90 7.87
N TYR A 238 -9.72 4.57 6.61
CA TYR A 238 -10.90 3.89 6.08
C TYR A 238 -10.71 2.38 6.20
N SER A 239 -11.78 1.68 6.60
CA SER A 239 -11.83 0.22 6.62
C SER A 239 -13.14 -0.27 6.01
N TYR A 240 -13.07 -1.27 5.14
CA TYR A 240 -14.22 -2.00 4.62
C TYR A 240 -14.17 -3.46 5.05
N HIS A 241 -15.25 -3.95 5.66
CA HIS A 241 -15.38 -5.34 6.08
C HIS A 241 -16.28 -6.11 5.10
N GLY A 242 -15.70 -6.84 4.15
CA GLY A 242 -16.45 -7.42 3.03
C GLY A 242 -17.44 -8.52 3.39
N LYS A 243 -17.25 -9.22 4.53
CA LYS A 243 -18.25 -10.20 4.99
C LYS A 243 -19.52 -9.54 5.52
N LYS A 244 -19.41 -8.34 6.08
CA LYS A 244 -20.54 -7.61 6.68
C LYS A 244 -21.06 -6.50 5.78
N GLY A 245 -20.29 -6.07 4.79
CA GLY A 245 -20.61 -4.91 3.97
C GLY A 245 -20.52 -3.59 4.75
N GLU A 246 -19.70 -3.54 5.81
CA GLU A 246 -19.60 -2.38 6.70
C GLU A 246 -18.41 -1.50 6.31
N GLU A 247 -18.63 -0.19 6.27
CA GLU A 247 -17.61 0.83 6.09
C GLU A 247 -17.37 1.59 7.40
N MET A 248 -16.11 1.87 7.72
CA MET A 248 -15.71 2.64 8.89
C MET A 248 -14.67 3.68 8.53
N TYR A 249 -14.76 4.84 9.19
CA TYR A 249 -13.81 5.92 9.09
C TYR A 249 -13.39 6.32 10.50
N GLU A 250 -12.10 6.21 10.77
CA GLU A 250 -11.58 6.42 12.11
C GLU A 250 -10.39 7.35 12.09
N LYS A 251 -10.28 8.15 13.14
CA LYS A 251 -9.05 8.89 13.40
C LYS A 251 -7.92 7.94 13.78
N ILE A 252 -6.75 8.22 13.24
CA ILE A 252 -5.48 7.60 13.59
C ILE A 252 -4.49 8.72 13.94
N PRO A 253 -3.37 8.40 14.59
CA PRO A 253 -2.26 9.35 14.72
C PRO A 253 -1.90 9.92 13.35
N THR A 254 -1.49 11.20 13.33
CA THR A 254 -1.17 11.85 12.06
C THR A 254 0.05 11.19 11.43
N TRP A 255 -0.22 10.52 10.32
CA TRP A 255 0.74 10.10 9.32
C TRP A 255 0.80 11.16 8.21
N LYS A 256 1.62 11.00 7.16
CA LYS A 256 1.49 11.83 5.96
C LYS A 256 0.22 11.48 5.17
#